data_AF-A0A4Z1AZG0-F1
#
_entry.id   AF-A0A4Z1AZG0-F1
#
_cell.length_a   1.000
_cell.length_b   1.000
_cell.length_c   1.000
_cell.angle_alpha   90.00
_cell.angle_beta   90.00
_cell.angle_gamma   90.00
#
_symmetry.space_group_name_H-M   'P 1'
#
loop_
_entity.id
_entity.type
_entity.pdbx_description
1 polymer ?
#
loop_
_entity_poly.entity_id
_entity_poly.type
_entity_poly.pdbx_seq_one_letter_code
_entity_poly.pdbx_strand_id
1 'polypeptide(L)'
;MGLELVPKPPKKLKESLGEEVTEELTEFIQKHQQFGNKTMIELSMEKYERRLVEETGKLRAEMHAGFGKIQEQFTDVYKEFARVHEKIGSLQESIQTQTRWMIAAIFGAIPLYLAIYKYL
;
A
#
# COMPACT_ATOMS: atom_id res chain seq x y z
N MET A 1 17.93 -14.06 29.43
CA MET A 1 19.12 -14.64 28.80
C MET A 1 19.65 -15.70 29.74
N GLY A 2 19.47 -16.98 29.41
CA GLY A 2 19.93 -18.06 30.27
C GLY A 2 21.45 -18.04 30.34
N LEU A 3 22.00 -18.00 31.54
CA LEU A 3 23.41 -18.30 31.77
C LEU A 3 23.60 -19.76 31.36
N GLU A 4 24.01 -20.02 30.12
CA GLU A 4 24.62 -21.31 29.78
C GLU A 4 25.93 -21.40 30.55
N LEU A 5 25.83 -21.90 31.78
CA LEU A 5 26.97 -22.30 32.58
C LEU A 5 27.70 -23.37 31.78
N VAL A 6 28.86 -23.00 31.25
CA VAL A 6 29.77 -23.93 30.58
C VAL A 6 29.88 -25.18 31.46
N PRO A 7 29.56 -26.37 30.94
CA PRO A 7 29.58 -27.59 31.75
C PRO A 7 31.00 -27.77 32.29
N LYS A 8 31.12 -27.82 33.62
CA LYS A 8 32.42 -27.97 34.26
C LYS A 8 33.01 -29.34 33.89
N PRO A 9 34.34 -29.42 33.69
CA PRO A 9 35.00 -30.69 33.42
C PRO A 9 34.67 -31.74 34.50
N PRO A 10 34.36 -32.99 34.12
CA PRO A 10 34.15 -34.08 35.07
C PRO A 10 35.38 -34.30 35.96
N LYS A 11 35.18 -34.70 37.22
CA LYS A 11 36.27 -34.96 38.18
C LYS A 11 37.39 -35.84 37.62
N LYS A 12 37.05 -36.91 36.90
CA LYS A 12 38.04 -37.81 36.26
C LYS A 12 38.94 -37.11 35.25
N LEU A 13 38.39 -36.16 34.49
CA LEU A 13 39.14 -35.34 33.53
C LEU A 13 40.08 -34.39 34.26
N LYS A 14 39.60 -33.76 35.34
CA LYS A 14 40.39 -32.86 36.18
C LYS A 14 41.58 -33.56 36.85
N GLU A 15 41.36 -34.77 37.39
CA GLU A 15 42.42 -35.58 38.01
C GLU A 15 43.45 -36.10 36.99
N SER A 16 43.03 -36.39 35.75
CA SER A 16 43.93 -36.90 34.71
C SER A 16 44.75 -35.81 34.02
N LEU A 17 44.19 -34.60 33.87
CA LEU A 17 44.83 -33.47 33.17
C LEU A 17 45.59 -32.54 34.13
N GLY A 18 45.30 -32.59 35.42
CA GLY A 18 45.79 -31.62 36.40
C GLY A 18 44.91 -30.37 36.46
N GLU A 19 44.95 -29.67 37.61
CA GLU A 19 44.13 -28.48 37.91
C GLU A 19 44.34 -27.36 36.88
N GLU A 20 45.61 -27.04 36.59
CA GLU A 20 46.04 -25.93 35.72
C GLU A 20 45.56 -26.11 34.28
N VAL A 21 45.82 -27.28 33.67
CA VAL A 21 45.39 -27.60 32.30
C VAL A 21 43.86 -27.63 32.20
N THR A 22 43.17 -28.08 33.25
CA THR A 22 41.71 -28.13 33.29
C THR A 22 41.10 -26.73 33.31
N GLU A 23 41.72 -25.79 34.03
CA GLU A 23 41.31 -24.38 34.04
C GLU A 23 41.55 -23.73 32.68
N GLU A 24 42.75 -23.87 32.09
CA GLU A 24 43.06 -23.32 30.77
C GLU A 24 42.10 -23.84 29.67
N LEU A 25 41.79 -25.13 29.69
CA LEU A 25 40.83 -25.73 28.76
C LEU A 25 39.42 -25.16 28.96
N THR A 26 39.01 -24.94 30.21
CA THR A 26 37.71 -24.34 30.53
C THR A 26 37.63 -22.91 30.02
N GLU A 27 38.69 -22.11 30.23
CA GLU A 27 38.79 -20.74 29.73
C GLU A 27 38.77 -20.68 28.21
N PHE A 28 39.49 -21.60 27.54
CA PHE A 28 39.49 -21.69 26.09
C PHE A 28 38.09 -21.99 25.52
N ILE A 29 37.40 -22.99 26.08
CA ILE A 29 36.03 -23.35 25.69
C ILE A 29 35.09 -22.16 25.92
N GLN A 30 35.19 -21.50 27.07
CA GLN A 30 34.36 -20.35 27.41
C GLN A 30 34.59 -19.19 26.43
N LYS A 31 35.86 -18.89 26.10
CA LYS A 31 36.22 -17.85 25.13
C LYS A 31 35.71 -18.19 23.72
N HIS A 32 35.83 -19.44 23.31
CA HIS A 32 35.32 -19.89 22.01
C HIS A 32 33.79 -19.82 21.93
N GLN A 33 33.07 -20.23 22.98
CA GLN A 33 31.61 -20.12 23.06
C GLN A 33 31.17 -18.66 23.02
N GLN A 34 31.82 -17.78 23.79
CA GLN A 34 31.53 -16.34 23.79
C GLN A 34 31.77 -15.72 22.41
N PHE A 35 32.88 -16.08 21.77
CA PHE A 35 33.19 -15.64 20.40
C PHE A 35 32.13 -16.14 19.40
N GLY A 36 31.74 -17.41 19.48
CA GLY A 36 30.71 -18.00 18.63
C GLY A 36 29.35 -17.32 18.82
N ASN A 37 28.93 -17.10 20.06
CA ASN A 37 27.68 -16.41 20.38
C ASN A 37 27.69 -14.97 19.87
N LYS A 38 28.78 -14.23 20.09
CA LYS A 38 28.93 -12.87 19.59
C LYS A 38 28.85 -12.83 18.06
N THR A 39 29.60 -13.70 17.39
CA THR A 39 29.61 -13.80 15.92
C THR A 39 28.23 -14.16 15.38
N MET A 40 27.54 -15.11 16.01
CA MET A 40 26.18 -15.49 15.62
C MET A 40 25.21 -14.32 15.77
N ILE A 41 25.28 -13.57 16.87
CA ILE A 41 24.44 -12.39 17.09
C ILE A 41 24.72 -11.34 16.01
N GLU A 42 25.98 -10.99 15.77
CA GLU A 42 26.38 -10.00 14.77
C GLU A 42 25.91 -10.38 13.36
N LEU A 43 26.17 -11.62 12.92
CA LEU A 43 25.72 -12.10 11.61
C LEU A 43 24.20 -12.14 11.48
N SER A 44 23.49 -12.53 12.55
CA SER A 44 22.04 -12.54 12.55
C SER A 44 21.48 -11.12 12.43
N MET A 45 22.07 -10.17 13.17
CA MET A 45 21.68 -8.76 13.16
C MET A 45 21.90 -8.14 11.78
N GLU A 46 23.07 -8.36 11.18
CA GLU A 46 23.36 -7.89 9.81
C GLU A 46 22.36 -8.45 8.80
N LYS A 47 22.02 -9.74 8.91
CA LYS A 47 21.02 -10.38 8.03
C LYS A 47 19.62 -9.81 8.25
N TYR A 48 19.24 -9.50 9.49
CA TYR A 48 17.97 -8.86 9.81
C TYR A 48 17.93 -7.42 9.27
N GLU A 49 18.97 -6.62 9.50
CA GLU A 49 19.07 -5.26 8.97
C GLU A 49 18.97 -5.24 7.44
N ARG A 50 19.70 -6.12 6.77
CA ARG A 50 19.62 -6.25 5.31
C ARG A 50 18.20 -6.59 4.84
N ARG A 51 17.55 -7.59 5.46
CA ARG A 51 16.17 -7.94 5.13
C ARG A 51 15.20 -6.80 5.40
N LEU A 52 15.38 -6.08 6.50
CA LEU A 52 14.55 -4.91 6.83
C LEU A 52 14.67 -3.83 5.76
N VAL A 53 15.89 -3.52 5.30
CA VAL A 53 16.12 -2.55 4.23
C VAL A 53 15.47 -3.00 2.93
N GLU A 54 15.65 -4.28 2.54
CA GLU A 54 15.05 -4.85 1.34
C GLU A 54 13.51 -4.80 1.38
N GLU A 55 12.89 -5.28 2.47
CA GLU A 55 11.43 -5.29 2.62
C GLU A 55 10.85 -3.88 2.73
N THR A 56 11.53 -2.95 3.43
CA THR A 56 11.12 -1.54 3.47
C THR A 56 11.19 -0.89 2.09
N GLY A 57 12.22 -1.22 1.30
CA GLY A 57 12.35 -0.77 -0.08
C GLY A 57 11.22 -1.28 -0.97
N LYS A 58 10.89 -2.57 -0.88
CA LYS A 58 9.76 -3.17 -1.61
C LYS A 58 8.44 -2.52 -1.22
N LEU A 59 8.16 -2.39 0.07
CA LEU A 59 6.92 -1.77 0.56
C LEU A 59 6.79 -0.33 0.04
N ARG A 60 7.87 0.46 0.06
CA ARG A 60 7.87 1.82 -0.49
C ARG A 60 7.55 1.84 -1.98
N ALA A 61 8.12 0.92 -2.76
CA ALA A 61 7.85 0.80 -4.19
C ALA A 61 6.39 0.40 -4.47
N GLU A 62 5.87 -0.59 -3.73
CA GLU A 62 4.47 -1.02 -3.83
C GLU A 62 3.50 0.11 -3.48
N MET A 63 3.78 0.88 -2.42
CA MET A 63 2.97 2.06 -2.08
C MET A 63 3.00 3.11 -3.20
N HIS A 64 4.16 3.41 -3.77
CA HIS A 64 4.26 4.38 -4.88
C HIS A 64 3.46 3.93 -6.10
N ALA A 65 3.56 2.65 -6.47
CA ALA A 65 2.78 2.08 -7.56
C ALA A 65 1.26 2.10 -7.26
N GLY A 66 0.87 1.79 -6.02
CA GLY A 66 -0.52 1.86 -5.57
C GLY A 66 -1.09 3.29 -5.67
N PHE A 67 -0.34 4.29 -5.20
CA PHE A 67 -0.74 5.69 -5.33
C PHE A 67 -0.83 6.15 -6.78
N GLY A 68 0.11 5.73 -7.64
CA GLY A 68 0.06 6.03 -9.08
C GLY A 68 -1.22 5.50 -9.74
N LYS A 69 -1.61 4.25 -9.44
CA LYS A 69 -2.87 3.67 -9.94
C LYS A 69 -4.10 4.42 -9.43
N ILE A 70 -4.11 4.82 -8.17
CA ILE A 70 -5.22 5.61 -7.60
C ILE A 70 -5.33 6.96 -8.33
N GLN A 71 -4.22 7.63 -8.59
CA GLN A 71 -4.20 8.90 -9.32
C GLN A 71 -4.72 8.75 -10.76
N GLU A 72 -4.37 7.66 -11.43
CA GLU A 72 -4.91 7.31 -12.75
C GLU A 72 -6.43 7.10 -12.70
N GLN A 73 -6.93 6.32 -11.74
CA GLN A 73 -8.37 6.13 -11.53
C GLN A 73 -9.11 7.45 -11.28
N PHE A 74 -8.55 8.35 -10.45
CA PHE A 74 -9.14 9.67 -10.23
C PHE A 74 -9.18 10.48 -11.54
N THR A 75 -8.13 10.42 -12.35
CA THR A 75 -8.09 11.11 -13.64
C THR A 75 -9.21 10.63 -14.57
N ASP A 76 -9.48 9.32 -14.60
CA ASP A 76 -10.57 8.78 -15.41
C ASP A 76 -11.95 9.16 -14.85
N VAL A 77 -12.13 9.14 -13.53
CA VAL A 77 -13.35 9.65 -12.89
C VAL A 77 -13.60 11.12 -13.26
N TYR A 78 -12.56 11.97 -13.29
CA TYR A 78 -12.68 13.36 -13.72
C TYR A 78 -13.14 13.48 -15.18
N LYS A 79 -12.62 12.64 -16.09
CA LYS A 79 -13.07 12.61 -17.49
C LYS A 79 -14.54 12.19 -17.60
N GLU A 80 -14.95 11.18 -16.84
CA GLU A 80 -16.36 10.75 -16.81
C GLU A 80 -17.26 11.85 -16.28
N PHE A 81 -16.86 12.54 -15.22
CA PHE A 81 -17.60 13.67 -14.66
C PHE A 81 -17.73 14.81 -15.67
N ALA A 82 -16.66 15.16 -16.38
CA ALA A 82 -16.70 16.16 -17.44
C ALA A 82 -17.68 15.78 -18.55
N ARG A 83 -17.68 14.50 -18.98
CA ARG A 83 -18.61 13.99 -20.00
C ARG A 83 -20.06 14.02 -19.51
N VAL A 84 -20.31 13.69 -18.24
CA VAL A 84 -21.65 13.81 -17.64
C VAL A 84 -22.11 15.27 -17.65
N HIS A 85 -21.21 16.20 -17.29
CA HIS A 85 -21.54 17.62 -17.26
C HIS A 85 -21.88 18.17 -18.65
N GLU A 86 -21.12 17.78 -19.67
CA GLU A 86 -21.41 18.10 -21.08
C GLU A 86 -22.78 17.57 -21.52
N LYS A 87 -23.10 16.31 -21.19
CA LYS A 87 -24.42 15.72 -21.49
C LYS A 87 -25.57 16.45 -20.79
N ILE A 88 -25.37 16.92 -19.56
CA ILE A 88 -26.38 17.73 -18.85
C ILE A 88 -26.58 19.07 -19.59
N GLY A 89 -25.50 19.73 -20.01
CA GLY A 89 -25.57 20.99 -20.75
C GLY A 89 -26.34 20.85 -22.07
N SER A 90 -26.04 19.82 -22.87
CA SER A 90 -26.75 19.58 -24.13
C SER A 90 -28.21 19.17 -23.92
N LEU A 91 -28.51 18.42 -22.86
CA LEU A 91 -29.88 18.12 -22.47
C LEU A 91 -30.65 19.41 -22.16
N GLN A 92 -30.07 20.31 -21.36
CA GLN A 92 -30.69 21.60 -21.02
C GLN A 92 -30.95 22.45 -22.26
N GLU A 93 -30.00 22.51 -23.20
CA GLU A 93 -30.17 23.23 -24.46
C GLU A 93 -31.30 22.64 -25.32
N SER A 94 -31.37 21.30 -25.39
CA SER A 94 -32.44 20.60 -26.12
C SER A 94 -33.81 20.88 -25.52
N ILE A 95 -33.93 20.89 -24.19
CA ILE A 95 -35.16 21.21 -23.46
C ILE A 95 -35.58 22.66 -23.75
N GLN A 96 -34.66 23.61 -23.65
CA GLN A 96 -34.94 25.02 -23.95
C GLN A 96 -35.44 25.21 -25.39
N THR A 97 -34.79 24.55 -26.35
CA THR A 97 -35.19 24.61 -27.76
C THR A 97 -36.57 24.01 -27.97
N GLN A 98 -36.86 22.84 -27.39
CA GLN A 98 -38.18 22.20 -27.45
C GLN A 98 -39.26 23.08 -26.83
N THR A 99 -39.03 23.62 -25.63
CA THR A 99 -39.99 24.52 -24.96
C THR A 99 -40.28 25.76 -25.78
N ARG A 100 -39.27 26.38 -26.41
CA ARG A 100 -39.44 27.53 -27.29
C ARG A 100 -40.37 27.23 -28.46
N TRP A 101 -40.18 26.09 -29.13
CA TRP A 101 -41.01 25.69 -30.28
C TRP A 101 -42.42 25.24 -29.87
N MET A 102 -42.57 24.59 -28.71
CA MET A 102 -43.90 24.27 -28.18
C MET A 102 -44.73 25.54 -27.91
N ILE A 103 -44.13 26.56 -27.27
CA ILE A 103 -44.82 27.83 -27.01
C ILE A 103 -45.22 28.50 -28.33
N ALA A 104 -44.32 28.55 -29.31
CA ALA A 104 -44.61 29.12 -30.62
C ALA A 104 -45.77 28.40 -31.32
N ALA A 105 -45.80 27.07 -31.27
CA ALA A 105 -46.88 26.26 -31.84
C ALA A 105 -48.24 26.53 -31.15
N ILE A 106 -48.26 26.62 -29.82
CA ILE A 106 -49.48 26.93 -29.05
C ILE A 106 -50.03 28.30 -29.47
N PHE A 107 -49.20 29.34 -29.49
CA PHE A 107 -49.65 30.69 -29.88
C PHE A 107 -50.05 30.77 -31.35
N GLY A 108 -49.40 30.02 -32.25
CA GLY A 108 -49.78 29.96 -33.67
C GLY A 108 -51.12 29.25 -33.91
N ALA A 109 -51.49 28.28 -33.07
CA ALA A 109 -52.75 27.54 -33.20
C ALA A 109 -53.98 28.37 -32.81
N ILE A 110 -53.86 29.33 -31.88
CA ILE A 110 -54.97 30.19 -31.44
C ILE A 110 -55.64 30.97 -32.60
N PRO A 111 -54.91 31.72 -33.44
CA PRO A 111 -55.52 32.43 -34.57
C PRO A 111 -56.04 31.48 -35.65
N LEU A 112 -55.43 30.30 -35.85
CA LEU A 112 -55.95 29.28 -36.76
C LEU A 112 -57.31 28.75 -36.29
N TYR A 113 -57.45 28.47 -34.99
CA TYR A 113 -58.72 28.06 -34.39
C TYR A 113 -59.81 29.12 -34.57
N LEU A 114 -59.49 30.39 -34.33
CA LEU A 114 -60.41 31.51 -34.56
C LEU A 114 -60.80 31.68 -36.03
N ALA A 115 -59.85 31.47 -36.95
CA ALA A 115 -60.12 31.54 -38.39
C ALA A 115 -61.07 30.43 -38.83
N ILE A 116 -60.84 29.18 -38.40
CA ILE A 116 -61.73 28.05 -38.70
C ILE A 116 -63.12 28.30 -38.12
N TYR A 117 -63.23 28.77 -36.87
CA TYR A 117 -64.50 29.08 -36.23
C TYR A 117 -65.31 30.17 -36.96
N LYS A 118 -64.63 31.12 -37.63
CA LYS A 118 -65.30 32.17 -38.43
C LYS A 118 -65.89 31.67 -39.75
N TYR A 119 -65.37 30.54 -40.29
CA TYR A 119 -65.81 29.95 -41.56
C TYR A 119 -66.71 28.71 -41.37
N LEU A 120 -66.99 28.32 -40.12
CA LEU A 120 -67.95 27.30 -39.73
C LEU A 120 -69.31 27.95 -39.41
#